data_AF-A0A962BS27-F1
#
_entry.id   AF-A0A962BS27-F1
#
_cell.length_a   1.000
_cell.length_b   1.000
_cell.length_c   1.000
_cell.angle_alpha   90.00
_cell.angle_beta   90.00
_cell.angle_gamma   90.00
#
_symmetry.space_group_name_H-M   'P 1'
#
loop_
_entity.id
_entity.type
_entity.pdbx_description
1 polymer ?
#
loop_
_entity_poly.entity_id
_entity_poly.type
_entity_poly.pdbx_seq_one_letter_code
_entity_poly.pdbx_strand_id
1 'polypeptide(L)'
;MDITLNKPFAANMAVDEFDVRRMKKALNRLGYYSPYEKTGITGIPDKDVFTALKAFQKDQGLQPTGTARPGDETVSKLSSEAGKKKSGKYIWRTVGDGKVRDSHAKLSGTLRDLANSPDPGEEFNCRCWADFKGLKLDVLKTDCDEEREKYEELQHQVRELTERFNSLLLYLQKLVDEGKGLVLSAQKSLGVQTVSYILTLPFERLDVLSELLRRYFGNIISNESLKAAEHFMKQFWAVKQKAQHVKDQRDIVLAQLEQTAKKLEETKKRLEECEKSKK
;
A
#
# COMPACT_ATOMS: atom_id res chain seq x y z
N MET A 1 6.95 -15.76 34.78
CA MET A 1 6.96 -17.04 34.06
C MET A 1 8.35 -17.61 34.22
N ASP A 2 8.48 -18.82 34.75
CA ASP A 2 9.78 -19.47 34.89
C ASP A 2 10.02 -20.40 33.70
N ILE A 3 11.14 -20.21 33.00
CA ILE A 3 11.52 -20.98 31.81
C ILE A 3 12.80 -21.73 32.15
N THR A 4 12.70 -23.05 32.09
CA THR A 4 13.85 -23.95 32.19
C THR A 4 13.91 -24.78 30.91
N LEU A 5 15.10 -24.85 30.31
CA LEU A 5 15.36 -25.70 29.15
C LEU A 5 15.97 -27.02 29.59
N ASN A 6 15.55 -28.12 28.97
CA ASN A 6 16.13 -29.44 29.14
C ASN A 6 17.38 -29.63 28.26
N LYS A 7 17.37 -29.04 27.06
CA LYS A 7 18.46 -29.13 26.07
C LYS A 7 18.80 -27.77 25.47
N PRO A 8 19.96 -27.60 24.83
CA PRO A 8 20.23 -26.42 24.04
C PRO A 8 19.17 -26.22 22.96
N PHE A 9 18.69 -25.00 22.83
CA PHE A 9 17.68 -24.57 21.87
C PHE A 9 18.37 -23.87 20.71
N ALA A 10 18.52 -24.55 19.57
CA ALA A 10 19.18 -24.01 18.38
C ALA A 10 18.58 -24.62 17.09
N ALA A 11 18.63 -23.87 15.98
CA ALA A 11 17.99 -24.24 14.72
C ALA A 11 18.63 -25.45 14.01
N ASN A 12 19.87 -25.79 14.33
CA ASN A 12 20.67 -26.82 13.67
C ASN A 12 20.78 -28.12 14.48
N MET A 13 19.90 -28.34 15.47
CA MET A 13 19.90 -29.55 16.28
C MET A 13 18.49 -29.97 16.70
N ALA A 14 18.35 -31.20 17.19
CA ALA A 14 17.12 -31.67 17.79
C ALA A 14 16.86 -30.91 19.10
N VAL A 15 15.74 -30.18 19.13
CA VAL A 15 15.25 -29.46 20.32
C VAL A 15 14.15 -30.26 21.00
N ASP A 16 14.04 -30.12 22.31
CA ASP A 16 13.00 -30.77 23.09
C ASP A 16 11.63 -30.10 22.83
N GLU A 17 10.58 -30.91 22.65
CA GLU A 17 9.25 -30.42 22.28
C GLU A 17 8.69 -29.46 23.34
N PHE A 18 8.95 -29.75 24.62
CA PHE A 18 8.44 -28.96 25.73
C PHE A 18 9.17 -27.62 25.83
N ASP A 19 10.48 -27.63 25.60
CA ASP A 19 11.30 -26.42 25.49
C ASP A 19 10.80 -25.51 24.37
N VAL A 20 10.46 -26.06 23.19
CA VAL A 20 9.90 -25.30 22.06
C VAL A 20 8.63 -24.57 22.46
N ARG A 21 7.69 -25.25 23.13
CA ARG A 21 6.41 -24.63 23.54
C ARG A 21 6.63 -23.50 24.53
N ARG A 22 7.52 -23.71 25.52
CA ARG A 22 7.87 -22.68 26.51
C ARG A 22 8.48 -21.45 25.86
N MET A 23 9.43 -21.64 24.94
CA MET A 23 10.08 -20.57 24.20
C MET A 23 9.07 -19.80 23.33
N LYS A 24 8.24 -20.50 22.56
CA LYS A 24 7.18 -19.89 21.74
C LYS A 24 6.18 -19.11 22.58
N LYS A 25 5.74 -19.65 23.72
CA LYS A 25 4.82 -18.96 24.64
C LYS A 25 5.44 -17.67 25.17
N ALA A 26 6.67 -17.74 25.68
CA ALA A 26 7.36 -16.58 26.25
C ALA A 26 7.59 -15.48 25.21
N LEU A 27 8.10 -15.85 24.04
CA LEU A 27 8.30 -14.91 22.93
C LEU A 27 6.98 -14.35 22.39
N ASN A 28 5.91 -15.15 22.35
CA ASN A 28 4.58 -14.67 22.00
C ASN A 28 4.08 -13.65 23.01
N ARG A 29 4.12 -13.95 24.32
CA ARG A 29 3.74 -13.02 25.40
C ARG A 29 4.46 -11.68 25.28
N LEU A 30 5.75 -11.72 24.94
CA LEU A 30 6.56 -10.52 24.75
C LEU A 30 6.28 -9.78 23.44
N GLY A 31 5.63 -10.41 22.46
CA GLY A 31 5.25 -9.82 21.18
C GLY A 31 6.24 -10.09 20.04
N TYR A 32 7.28 -10.89 20.28
CA TYR A 32 8.31 -11.23 19.30
C TYR A 32 7.88 -12.35 18.34
N TYR A 33 6.99 -13.23 18.79
CA TYR A 33 6.58 -14.41 18.02
C TYR A 33 5.06 -14.44 17.82
N SER A 34 4.63 -14.80 16.62
CA SER A 34 3.23 -15.10 16.29
C SER A 34 3.21 -16.42 15.50
N PRO A 35 2.51 -17.45 16.00
CA PRO A 35 2.44 -18.71 15.27
C PRO A 35 1.60 -18.59 14.00
N TYR A 36 1.76 -19.54 13.09
CA TYR A 36 0.86 -19.68 11.95
C TYR A 36 -0.54 -20.10 12.42
N GLU A 37 -1.58 -19.40 11.95
CA GLU A 37 -2.95 -19.50 12.48
C GLU A 37 -3.55 -20.90 12.38
N LYS A 38 -3.18 -21.66 11.34
CA LYS A 38 -3.68 -23.03 11.13
C LYS A 38 -3.05 -24.07 12.07
N THR A 39 -1.96 -23.74 12.75
CA THR A 39 -1.25 -24.69 13.62
C THR A 39 -1.13 -24.20 15.06
N GLY A 40 -1.13 -22.90 15.30
CA GLY A 40 -0.99 -22.31 16.64
C GLY A 40 0.37 -22.62 17.29
N ILE A 41 0.43 -22.54 18.62
CA ILE A 41 1.64 -22.90 19.38
C ILE A 41 1.76 -24.43 19.46
N THR A 42 2.70 -24.98 18.70
CA THR A 42 3.09 -26.40 18.74
C THR A 42 4.48 -26.54 19.34
N GLY A 43 4.88 -27.79 19.64
CA GLY A 43 6.24 -28.08 20.05
C GLY A 43 7.20 -28.41 18.91
N ILE A 44 6.78 -28.14 17.66
CA ILE A 44 7.65 -28.23 16.49
C ILE A 44 8.33 -26.87 16.33
N PRO A 45 9.66 -26.78 16.35
CA PRO A 45 10.34 -25.51 16.10
C PRO A 45 10.13 -25.07 14.64
N ASP A 46 9.96 -23.77 14.42
CA ASP A 46 9.92 -23.17 13.08
C ASP A 46 11.01 -22.11 12.94
N LYS A 47 11.21 -21.61 11.73
CA LYS A 47 12.19 -20.55 11.49
C LYS A 47 11.86 -19.26 12.26
N ASP A 48 10.58 -19.01 12.51
CA ASP A 48 10.10 -17.77 13.09
C ASP A 48 10.40 -17.69 14.59
N VAL A 49 10.36 -18.81 15.33
CA VAL A 49 10.74 -18.80 16.75
C VAL A 49 12.23 -18.45 16.95
N PHE A 50 13.11 -18.93 16.07
CA PHE A 50 14.54 -18.57 16.14
C PHE A 50 14.80 -17.13 15.71
N THR A 51 14.05 -16.63 14.73
CA THR A 51 14.08 -15.21 14.34
C THR A 51 13.61 -14.31 15.50
N ALA A 52 12.51 -14.70 16.15
CA ALA A 52 11.97 -14.02 17.33
C ALA A 52 12.96 -14.02 18.50
N LEU A 53 13.63 -15.16 18.76
CA LEU A 53 14.65 -15.26 19.80
C LEU A 53 15.84 -14.34 19.52
N LYS A 54 16.30 -14.29 18.27
CA LYS A 54 17.39 -13.41 17.83
C LYS A 54 17.01 -11.92 18.02
N ALA A 55 15.78 -11.55 17.69
CA ALA A 55 15.27 -10.20 17.91
C ALA A 55 15.19 -9.85 19.40
N PHE A 56 14.64 -10.74 20.22
CA PHE A 56 14.62 -10.58 21.67
C PHE A 56 16.04 -10.39 22.24
N GLN A 57 16.99 -11.24 21.86
CA GLN A 57 18.37 -11.14 22.30
C GLN A 57 18.97 -9.76 21.96
N LYS A 58 18.78 -9.30 20.72
CA LYS A 58 19.24 -7.98 20.27
C LYS A 58 18.68 -6.86 21.15
N ASP A 59 17.37 -6.86 21.38
CA ASP A 59 16.68 -5.83 22.16
C ASP A 59 17.10 -5.83 23.64
N GLN A 60 17.51 -6.99 24.16
CA GLN A 60 18.03 -7.15 25.52
C GLN A 60 19.55 -6.93 25.64
N GLY A 61 20.20 -6.45 24.58
CA GLY A 61 21.64 -6.22 24.54
C GLY A 61 22.48 -7.50 24.62
N LEU A 62 21.91 -8.66 24.31
CA LEU A 62 22.58 -9.94 24.21
C LEU A 62 23.14 -10.17 22.81
N GLN A 63 24.05 -11.13 22.68
CA GLN A 63 24.48 -11.61 21.37
C GLN A 63 23.30 -12.25 20.63
N PRO A 64 22.92 -11.73 19.45
CA PRO A 64 21.72 -12.16 18.73
C PRO A 64 22.00 -13.45 17.95
N THR A 65 22.22 -14.56 18.67
CA THR A 65 22.58 -15.85 18.08
C THR A 65 21.36 -16.61 17.56
N GLY A 66 20.18 -16.35 18.12
CA GLY A 66 18.99 -17.18 17.93
C GLY A 66 19.10 -18.54 18.63
N THR A 67 20.01 -18.67 19.61
CA THR A 67 20.22 -19.90 20.39
C THR A 67 20.15 -19.62 21.88
N ALA A 68 19.76 -20.61 22.68
CA ALA A 68 19.76 -20.54 24.14
C ALA A 68 20.21 -21.88 24.75
N ARG A 69 20.89 -21.84 25.89
CA ARG A 69 21.31 -23.02 26.65
C ARG A 69 20.61 -23.04 28.01
N PRO A 70 20.40 -24.24 28.62
CA PRO A 70 19.91 -24.33 29.98
C PRO A 70 20.70 -23.44 30.95
N GLY A 71 20.01 -22.53 31.64
CA GLY A 71 20.60 -21.64 32.64
C GLY A 71 21.42 -20.46 32.10
N ASP A 72 21.43 -20.20 30.80
CA ASP A 72 22.17 -19.06 30.25
C ASP A 72 21.47 -17.71 30.44
N GLU A 73 22.16 -16.63 30.07
CA GLU A 73 21.65 -15.26 30.20
C GLU A 73 20.39 -15.03 29.33
N THR A 74 20.27 -15.70 28.18
CA THR A 74 19.08 -15.59 27.31
C THR A 74 17.85 -16.15 28.02
N VAL A 75 17.95 -17.35 28.58
CA VAL A 75 16.84 -17.98 29.33
C VAL A 75 16.48 -17.16 30.57
N SER A 76 17.49 -16.71 31.32
CA SER A 76 17.27 -15.88 32.51
C SER A 76 16.54 -14.56 32.20
N LYS A 77 17.01 -13.82 31.19
CA LYS A 77 16.35 -12.58 30.76
C LYS A 77 14.95 -12.85 30.21
N LEU A 78 14.77 -13.90 29.41
CA LEU A 78 13.47 -14.23 28.84
C LEU A 78 12.44 -14.55 29.93
N SER A 79 12.81 -15.35 30.93
CA SER A 79 11.98 -15.66 32.10
C SER A 79 11.60 -14.39 32.87
N SER A 80 12.58 -13.53 33.15
CA SER A 80 12.39 -12.25 33.83
C SER A 80 11.40 -11.36 33.08
N GLU A 81 11.66 -11.07 31.81
CA GLU A 81 10.85 -10.13 31.03
C GLU A 81 9.44 -10.68 30.77
N ALA A 82 9.30 -11.96 30.44
CA ALA A 82 7.99 -12.59 30.29
C ALA A 82 7.20 -12.59 31.60
N GLY A 83 7.88 -12.69 32.75
CA GLY A 83 7.27 -12.58 34.08
C GLY A 83 6.88 -11.16 34.49
N LYS A 84 7.66 -10.14 34.09
CA LYS A 84 7.39 -8.73 34.38
C LYS A 84 6.24 -8.17 33.54
N LYS A 85 6.09 -8.65 32.30
CA LYS A 85 5.06 -8.15 31.38
C LYS A 85 3.67 -8.55 31.88
N LYS A 86 3.07 -7.69 32.70
CA LYS A 86 1.75 -7.87 33.31
C LYS A 86 0.66 -7.01 32.67
N SER A 87 1.01 -6.06 31.81
CA SER A 87 0.07 -5.15 31.17
C SER A 87 0.14 -5.25 29.66
N GLY A 88 -0.99 -4.97 29.02
CA GLY A 88 -1.14 -4.97 27.56
C GLY A 88 -2.36 -5.80 27.16
N LYS A 89 -3.08 -5.31 26.15
CA LYS A 89 -4.22 -6.05 25.60
C LYS A 89 -3.74 -7.04 24.54
N TYR A 90 -4.56 -8.02 24.18
CA TYR A 90 -4.38 -8.89 23.02
C TYR A 90 -5.71 -9.54 22.62
N ILE A 91 -5.81 -9.99 21.37
CA ILE A 91 -6.92 -10.86 20.95
C ILE A 91 -6.50 -12.30 21.21
N TRP A 92 -7.32 -13.04 21.95
CA TRP A 92 -7.10 -14.47 22.18
C TRP A 92 -7.46 -15.24 20.91
N ARG A 93 -6.50 -15.97 20.34
CA ARG A 93 -6.73 -16.79 19.13
C ARG A 93 -6.59 -18.27 19.42
N THR A 94 -7.37 -19.07 18.72
CA THR A 94 -7.32 -20.53 18.76
C THR A 94 -7.37 -21.09 17.35
N VAL A 95 -6.90 -22.32 17.15
CA VAL A 95 -6.91 -22.98 15.84
C VAL A 95 -8.31 -23.48 15.44
N GLY A 96 -9.19 -23.76 16.41
CA GLY A 96 -10.57 -24.21 16.16
C GLY A 96 -10.73 -25.66 15.73
N ASP A 97 -9.76 -26.54 16.02
CA ASP A 97 -9.73 -27.92 15.53
C ASP A 97 -9.84 -28.97 16.65
N GLY A 98 -10.55 -28.63 17.73
CA GLY A 98 -10.92 -29.55 18.80
C GLY A 98 -9.79 -29.98 19.75
N LYS A 99 -8.53 -29.56 19.54
CA LYS A 99 -7.42 -29.84 20.50
C LYS A 99 -7.16 -28.73 21.51
N VAL A 100 -8.06 -27.75 21.57
CA VAL A 100 -8.08 -26.70 22.60
C VAL A 100 -9.26 -27.00 23.51
N ARG A 101 -9.07 -26.97 24.83
CA ARG A 101 -10.15 -27.22 25.80
C ARG A 101 -11.29 -26.20 25.61
N ASP A 102 -12.51 -26.60 25.89
CA ASP A 102 -13.70 -25.75 25.70
C ASP A 102 -13.61 -24.41 26.41
N SER A 103 -13.02 -24.37 27.62
CA SER A 103 -12.80 -23.13 28.36
C SER A 103 -11.93 -22.13 27.60
N HIS A 104 -10.88 -22.60 26.93
CA HIS A 104 -9.98 -21.78 26.12
C HIS A 104 -10.56 -21.46 24.74
N ALA A 105 -11.33 -22.39 24.15
CA ALA A 105 -11.98 -22.20 22.87
C ALA A 105 -13.02 -21.08 22.93
N LYS A 106 -13.77 -20.99 24.05
CA LYS A 106 -14.74 -19.90 24.32
C LYS A 106 -14.11 -18.50 24.37
N LEU A 107 -12.80 -18.41 24.60
CA LEU A 107 -12.09 -17.13 24.61
C LEU A 107 -11.67 -16.68 23.21
N SER A 108 -11.78 -17.53 22.19
CA SER A 108 -11.39 -17.20 20.82
C SER A 108 -12.07 -15.92 20.32
N GLY A 109 -11.28 -14.96 19.83
CA GLY A 109 -11.72 -13.66 19.35
C GLY A 109 -11.94 -12.61 20.44
N THR A 110 -11.81 -12.96 21.73
CA THR A 110 -12.03 -11.99 22.82
C THR A 110 -10.80 -11.11 23.04
N LEU A 111 -11.05 -9.82 23.35
CA LEU A 111 -10.02 -8.89 23.83
C LEU A 111 -9.71 -9.21 25.30
N ARG A 112 -8.44 -9.47 25.60
CA ARG A 112 -7.98 -9.82 26.95
C ARG A 112 -6.81 -8.98 27.40
N ASP A 113 -6.66 -8.85 28.72
CA ASP A 113 -5.49 -8.26 29.35
C ASP A 113 -4.45 -9.35 29.64
N LEU A 114 -3.16 -9.04 29.42
CA LEU A 114 -2.04 -9.89 29.79
C LEU A 114 -1.96 -10.18 31.28
N ALA A 115 -2.60 -9.37 32.13
CA ALA A 115 -2.75 -9.64 33.56
C ALA A 115 -3.71 -10.80 33.85
N ASN A 116 -4.65 -11.09 32.94
CA ASN A 116 -5.75 -12.01 33.21
C ASN A 116 -5.38 -13.45 32.84
N SER A 117 -5.44 -14.33 33.83
CA SER A 117 -5.39 -15.79 33.62
C SER A 117 -6.68 -16.32 32.96
N PRO A 118 -6.64 -17.44 32.21
CA PRO A 118 -5.46 -18.21 31.79
C PRO A 118 -4.62 -17.49 30.74
N ASP A 119 -3.35 -17.89 30.60
CA ASP A 119 -2.47 -17.42 29.52
C ASP A 119 -2.60 -18.31 28.26
N PRO A 120 -2.52 -17.75 27.04
CA PRO A 120 -2.48 -18.55 25.82
C PRO A 120 -1.28 -19.51 25.83
N GLY A 121 -1.53 -20.78 25.52
CA GLY A 121 -0.49 -21.82 25.48
C GLY A 121 0.05 -22.25 26.85
N GLU A 122 -0.59 -21.85 27.95
CA GLU A 122 -0.21 -22.27 29.31
C GLU A 122 -0.42 -23.76 29.57
N GLU A 123 -1.52 -24.30 29.06
CA GLU A 123 -1.83 -25.71 29.23
C GLU A 123 -1.10 -26.60 28.23
N PHE A 124 -0.77 -27.82 28.65
CA PHE A 124 -0.15 -28.82 27.80
C PHE A 124 -0.98 -29.05 26.53
N ASN A 125 -0.33 -29.03 25.37
CA ASN A 125 -0.95 -29.12 24.04
C ASN A 125 -1.95 -28.03 23.65
N CYS A 126 -2.10 -26.97 24.45
CA CYS A 126 -2.94 -25.83 24.06
C CYS A 126 -2.30 -25.07 22.89
N ARG A 127 -3.08 -24.88 21.81
CA ARG A 127 -2.64 -24.21 20.57
C ARG A 127 -3.12 -22.77 20.45
N CYS A 128 -3.53 -22.17 21.56
CA CYS A 128 -3.90 -20.75 21.62
C CYS A 128 -2.67 -19.84 21.59
N TRP A 129 -2.85 -18.60 21.13
CA TRP A 129 -1.80 -17.58 21.20
C TRP A 129 -2.41 -16.19 21.43
N ALA A 130 -1.57 -15.26 21.90
CA ALA A 130 -1.89 -13.85 21.97
C ALA A 130 -1.60 -13.19 20.62
N ASP A 131 -2.63 -12.63 19.99
CA ASP A 131 -2.50 -11.83 18.78
C ASP A 131 -2.47 -10.34 19.13
N PHE A 132 -1.24 -9.81 19.17
CA PHE A 132 -1.00 -8.38 19.37
C PHE A 132 -1.13 -7.57 18.07
N LYS A 133 -1.11 -8.23 16.89
CA LYS A 133 -1.28 -7.55 15.60
C LYS A 133 -2.75 -7.26 15.34
N GLY A 134 -3.64 -8.16 15.74
CA GLY A 134 -5.09 -7.97 15.72
C GLY A 134 -5.57 -6.78 16.57
N LEU A 135 -4.81 -6.37 17.60
CA LEU A 135 -5.08 -5.12 18.32
C LEU A 135 -4.91 -3.88 17.46
N LYS A 136 -4.04 -3.88 16.43
CA LYS A 136 -3.98 -2.75 15.50
C LYS A 136 -5.27 -2.64 14.67
N LEU A 137 -6.11 -3.68 14.64
CA LEU A 137 -7.41 -3.70 13.99
C LEU A 137 -8.55 -3.35 14.97
N ASP A 138 -8.52 -3.84 16.21
CA ASP A 138 -9.61 -3.66 17.20
C ASP A 138 -9.36 -2.58 18.28
N VAL A 139 -8.12 -2.12 18.46
CA VAL A 139 -7.80 -0.93 19.29
C VAL A 139 -7.93 0.36 18.49
N LEU A 140 -8.22 0.26 17.19
CA LEU A 140 -8.88 1.33 16.44
C LEU A 140 -10.37 1.42 16.83
N LYS A 141 -10.65 1.69 18.12
CA LYS A 141 -11.44 2.90 18.35
C LYS A 141 -10.51 4.01 17.90
N THR A 142 -10.51 4.29 16.61
CA THR A 142 -9.73 5.38 16.09
C THR A 142 -10.10 6.59 16.91
N ASP A 143 -9.11 7.34 17.35
CA ASP A 143 -9.45 8.66 17.84
C ASP A 143 -10.24 9.33 16.72
N CYS A 144 -11.52 9.64 16.96
CA CYS A 144 -12.34 10.24 15.89
C CYS A 144 -11.73 11.56 15.44
N ASP A 145 -10.80 12.13 16.22
CA ASP A 145 -10.01 13.30 15.85
C ASP A 145 -8.96 12.93 14.79
N GLU A 146 -8.29 11.78 14.88
CA GLU A 146 -7.34 11.29 13.85
C GLU A 146 -8.05 10.95 12.52
N GLU A 147 -9.23 10.31 12.56
CA GLU A 147 -10.00 10.07 11.31
C GLU A 147 -10.57 11.37 10.73
N ARG A 148 -10.90 12.34 11.57
CA ARG A 148 -11.32 13.68 11.14
C ARG A 148 -10.18 14.42 10.43
N GLU A 149 -8.98 14.41 11.01
CA GLU A 149 -7.78 14.98 10.38
C GLU A 149 -7.49 14.32 9.01
N LYS A 150 -7.55 12.98 8.92
CA LYS A 150 -7.39 12.26 7.64
C LYS A 150 -8.47 12.63 6.63
N TYR A 151 -9.72 12.77 7.07
CA TYR A 151 -10.82 13.19 6.21
C TYR A 151 -10.60 14.60 5.66
N GLU A 152 -10.21 15.54 6.52
CA GLU A 152 -9.89 16.93 6.14
C GLU A 152 -8.70 17.00 5.17
N GLU A 153 -7.66 16.21 5.40
CA GLU A 153 -6.50 16.09 4.49
C GLU A 153 -6.93 15.56 3.11
N LEU A 154 -7.72 14.48 3.06
CA LEU A 154 -8.24 13.94 1.81
C LEU A 154 -9.16 14.92 1.08
N GLN A 155 -9.99 15.69 1.81
CA GLN A 155 -10.80 16.76 1.22
C GLN A 155 -9.92 17.85 0.59
N HIS A 156 -8.83 18.23 1.26
CA HIS A 156 -7.86 19.17 0.72
C HIS A 156 -7.22 18.63 -0.58
N GLN A 157 -6.76 17.37 -0.57
CA GLN A 157 -6.18 16.74 -1.76
C GLN A 157 -7.16 16.67 -2.94
N VAL A 158 -8.45 16.36 -2.68
CA VAL A 158 -9.49 16.37 -3.72
C VAL A 158 -9.65 17.78 -4.32
N ARG A 159 -9.66 18.84 -3.50
CA ARG A 159 -9.73 20.21 -3.99
C ARG A 159 -8.56 20.56 -4.89
N GLU A 160 -7.33 20.28 -4.45
CA GLU A 160 -6.11 20.55 -5.22
C GLU A 160 -6.09 19.81 -6.57
N LEU A 161 -6.44 18.52 -6.57
CA LEU A 161 -6.51 17.72 -7.79
C LEU A 161 -7.60 18.23 -8.74
N THR A 162 -8.74 18.68 -8.20
CA THR A 162 -9.82 19.28 -8.98
C THR A 162 -9.39 20.60 -9.64
N GLU A 163 -8.71 21.47 -8.91
CA GLU A 163 -8.16 22.72 -9.46
C GLU A 163 -7.14 22.44 -10.57
N ARG A 164 -6.25 21.48 -10.34
CA ARG A 164 -5.27 21.04 -11.34
C ARG A 164 -5.94 20.48 -12.59
N PHE A 165 -6.96 19.65 -12.43
CA PHE A 165 -7.75 19.11 -13.54
C PHE A 165 -8.42 20.22 -14.36
N ASN A 166 -9.06 21.19 -13.69
CA ASN A 166 -9.70 22.33 -14.35
C ASN A 166 -8.70 23.20 -15.10
N SER A 167 -7.52 23.44 -14.52
CA SER A 167 -6.42 24.17 -15.17
C SER A 167 -5.97 23.47 -16.47
N LEU A 168 -5.83 22.14 -16.45
CA LEU A 168 -5.50 21.36 -17.65
C LEU A 168 -6.59 21.43 -18.72
N LEU A 169 -7.88 21.43 -18.34
CA LEU A 169 -8.98 21.61 -19.28
C LEU A 169 -8.94 22.98 -19.96
N LEU A 170 -8.71 24.05 -19.20
CA LEU A 170 -8.57 25.40 -19.75
C LEU A 170 -7.37 25.49 -20.71
N TYR A 171 -6.25 24.87 -20.36
CA TYR A 171 -5.08 24.87 -21.21
C TYR A 171 -5.29 24.06 -22.50
N LEU A 172 -5.97 22.91 -22.40
CA LEU A 172 -6.36 22.12 -23.57
C LEU A 172 -7.28 22.90 -24.51
N GLN A 173 -8.26 23.63 -23.96
CA GLN A 173 -9.15 24.49 -24.73
C GLN A 173 -8.37 25.57 -25.49
N LYS A 174 -7.39 26.22 -24.82
CA LYS A 174 -6.51 27.21 -25.47
C LYS A 174 -5.74 26.61 -26.65
N LEU A 175 -5.22 25.39 -26.53
CA LEU A 175 -4.51 24.70 -27.60
C LEU A 175 -5.45 24.33 -28.76
N VAL A 176 -6.69 23.94 -28.47
CA VAL A 176 -7.72 23.70 -29.50
C VAL A 176 -7.99 24.97 -30.29
N ASP A 177 -8.14 26.11 -29.62
CA ASP A 177 -8.41 27.39 -30.27
C ASP A 177 -7.19 27.91 -31.06
N GLU A 178 -5.97 27.70 -30.56
CA GLU A 178 -4.73 27.94 -31.31
C GLU A 178 -4.69 27.10 -32.59
N GLY A 179 -5.00 25.80 -32.50
CA GLY A 179 -5.08 24.90 -33.66
C GLY A 179 -6.11 25.35 -34.69
N LYS A 180 -7.31 25.78 -34.26
CA LYS A 180 -8.33 26.36 -35.15
C LYS A 180 -7.82 27.63 -35.83
N GLY A 181 -7.13 28.50 -35.10
CA GLY A 181 -6.53 29.72 -35.63
C GLY A 181 -5.52 29.43 -36.74
N LEU A 182 -4.64 28.45 -36.53
CA LEU A 182 -3.68 27.99 -37.54
C LEU A 182 -4.38 27.45 -38.79
N VAL A 183 -5.43 26.63 -38.63
CA VAL A 183 -6.20 26.08 -39.76
C VAL A 183 -6.86 27.21 -40.56
N LEU A 184 -7.52 28.16 -39.90
CA LEU A 184 -8.17 29.29 -40.57
C LEU A 184 -7.15 30.17 -41.31
N SER A 185 -5.98 30.41 -40.71
CA SER A 185 -4.90 31.16 -41.35
C SER A 185 -4.39 30.43 -42.60
N ALA A 186 -4.11 29.13 -42.49
CA ALA A 186 -3.67 28.32 -43.61
C ALA A 186 -4.71 28.22 -44.73
N GLN A 187 -6.01 28.15 -44.40
CA GLN A 187 -7.08 28.11 -45.39
C GLN A 187 -7.13 29.38 -46.24
N LYS A 188 -6.86 30.55 -45.64
CA LYS A 188 -6.78 31.83 -46.36
C LYS A 188 -5.59 31.86 -47.34
N SER A 189 -4.47 31.24 -46.99
CA SER A 189 -3.25 31.27 -47.80
C SER A 189 -3.18 30.14 -48.84
N LEU A 190 -3.63 28.93 -48.50
CA LEU A 190 -3.45 27.71 -49.30
C LEU A 190 -4.73 27.20 -49.96
N GLY A 191 -5.89 27.73 -49.55
CA GLY A 191 -7.21 27.23 -49.93
C GLY A 191 -7.66 26.04 -49.07
N VAL A 192 -8.98 25.89 -48.96
CA VAL A 192 -9.64 24.91 -48.08
C VAL A 192 -9.31 23.46 -48.47
N GLN A 193 -9.26 23.16 -49.77
CA GLN A 193 -8.97 21.81 -50.27
C GLN A 193 -7.55 21.36 -49.91
N THR A 194 -6.57 22.24 -50.09
CA THR A 194 -5.16 21.98 -49.75
C THR A 194 -4.99 21.70 -48.26
N VAL A 195 -5.55 22.56 -47.40
CA VAL A 195 -5.47 22.37 -45.94
C VAL A 195 -6.18 21.09 -45.50
N SER A 196 -7.34 20.78 -46.08
CA SER A 196 -8.07 19.54 -45.76
C SER A 196 -7.24 18.31 -46.11
N TYR A 197 -6.63 18.28 -47.28
CA TYR A 197 -5.72 17.19 -47.67
C TYR A 197 -4.54 17.07 -46.69
N ILE A 198 -3.88 18.19 -46.39
CA ILE A 198 -2.76 18.24 -45.45
C ILE A 198 -3.14 17.66 -44.07
N LEU A 199 -4.31 18.01 -43.54
CA LEU A 199 -4.78 17.53 -42.24
C LEU A 199 -5.06 16.02 -42.20
N THR A 200 -5.25 15.37 -43.34
CA THR A 200 -5.39 13.91 -43.44
C THR A 200 -4.06 13.16 -43.49
N LEU A 201 -2.95 13.87 -43.70
CA LEU A 201 -1.64 13.24 -43.83
C LEU A 201 -1.07 12.83 -42.46
N PRO A 202 -0.43 11.65 -42.38
CA PRO A 202 0.35 11.28 -41.21
C PRO A 202 1.60 12.16 -41.11
N PHE A 203 2.05 12.45 -39.89
CA PHE A 203 3.13 13.40 -39.65
C PHE A 203 4.48 12.92 -40.19
N GLU A 204 4.66 11.61 -40.23
CA GLU A 204 5.86 10.94 -40.75
C GLU A 204 6.12 11.26 -42.22
N ARG A 205 5.18 11.93 -42.90
CA ARG A 205 5.29 12.38 -44.30
C ARG A 205 5.71 13.84 -44.44
N LEU A 206 6.11 14.51 -43.37
CA LEU A 206 6.45 15.93 -43.41
C LEU A 206 7.69 16.22 -44.27
N ASP A 207 8.63 15.27 -44.33
CA ASP A 207 9.82 15.29 -45.18
C ASP A 207 9.51 15.21 -46.67
N VAL A 208 8.43 14.50 -47.04
CA VAL A 208 7.94 14.34 -48.42
C VAL A 208 6.73 15.21 -48.73
N LEU A 209 6.33 16.11 -47.83
CA LEU A 209 5.10 16.91 -47.96
C LEU A 209 5.07 17.72 -49.27
N SER A 210 6.19 18.36 -49.60
CA SER A 210 6.31 19.16 -50.82
C SER A 210 6.14 18.32 -52.09
N GLU A 211 6.64 17.08 -52.09
CA GLU A 211 6.47 16.15 -53.20
C GLU A 211 5.03 15.65 -53.31
N LEU A 212 4.39 15.32 -52.18
CA LEU A 212 2.99 14.90 -52.13
C LEU A 212 2.03 15.98 -52.64
N LEU A 213 2.26 17.23 -52.23
CA LEU A 213 1.44 18.36 -52.68
C LEU A 213 1.62 18.64 -54.17
N ARG A 214 2.85 18.60 -54.68
CA ARG A 214 3.12 18.72 -56.13
C ARG A 214 2.49 17.58 -56.92
N ARG A 215 2.49 16.35 -56.39
CA ARG A 215 1.86 15.20 -57.05
C ARG A 215 0.33 15.32 -57.10
N TYR A 216 -0.29 15.84 -56.04
CA TYR A 216 -1.74 15.94 -55.94
C TYR A 216 -2.30 17.15 -56.69
N PHE A 217 -1.65 18.31 -56.57
CA PHE A 217 -2.12 19.58 -57.16
C PHE A 217 -1.38 19.95 -58.46
N GLY A 218 -0.39 19.16 -58.89
CA GLY A 218 0.40 19.43 -60.09
C GLY A 218 1.25 20.70 -59.98
N ASN A 219 1.54 21.32 -61.13
CA ASN A 219 2.29 22.59 -61.21
C ASN A 219 1.47 23.82 -60.75
N ILE A 220 0.23 23.63 -60.29
CA ILE A 220 -0.68 24.71 -59.87
C ILE A 220 -0.22 25.29 -58.52
N ILE A 221 0.46 24.50 -57.68
CA ILE A 221 0.95 24.96 -56.38
C ILE A 221 2.28 25.71 -56.50
N SER A 222 2.32 26.95 -56.03
CA SER A 222 3.55 27.75 -56.05
C SER A 222 4.56 27.29 -54.98
N ASN A 223 5.86 27.56 -55.20
CA ASN A 223 6.90 27.28 -54.19
C ASN A 223 6.66 28.01 -52.86
N GLU A 224 6.04 29.19 -52.90
CA GLU A 224 5.63 29.94 -51.72
C GLU A 224 4.53 29.21 -50.94
N SER A 225 3.53 28.67 -51.65
CA SER A 225 2.46 27.86 -51.05
C SER A 225 3.01 26.58 -50.42
N LEU A 226 4.03 25.96 -51.03
CA LEU A 226 4.70 24.79 -50.45
C LEU A 226 5.40 25.12 -49.13
N LYS A 227 6.16 26.23 -49.07
CA LYS A 227 6.79 26.70 -47.83
C LYS A 227 5.76 27.03 -46.75
N ALA A 228 4.65 27.67 -47.12
CA ALA A 228 3.55 27.96 -46.21
C ALA A 228 2.88 26.69 -45.68
N ALA A 229 2.70 25.67 -46.53
CA ALA A 229 2.18 24.36 -46.13
C ALA A 229 3.10 23.62 -45.15
N GLU A 230 4.42 23.62 -45.41
CA GLU A 230 5.42 23.05 -44.49
C GLU A 230 5.44 23.77 -43.14
N HIS A 231 5.39 25.11 -43.16
CA HIS A 231 5.34 25.91 -41.95
C HIS A 231 4.09 25.63 -41.12
N PHE A 232 2.92 25.63 -41.77
CA PHE A 232 1.64 25.27 -41.15
C PHE A 232 1.70 23.88 -40.52
N MET A 233 2.18 22.86 -41.24
CA MET A 233 2.27 21.49 -40.74
C MET A 233 3.16 21.39 -39.50
N LYS A 234 4.31 22.06 -39.49
CA LYS A 234 5.20 22.09 -38.31
C LYS A 234 4.51 22.70 -37.09
N GLN A 235 3.84 23.85 -37.26
CA GLN A 235 3.15 24.53 -36.17
C GLN A 235 1.94 23.73 -35.67
N PHE A 236 1.09 23.29 -36.60
CA PHE A 236 -0.11 22.52 -36.26
C PHE A 236 0.24 21.23 -35.52
N TRP A 237 1.28 20.53 -35.96
CA TRP A 237 1.71 19.32 -35.27
C TRP A 237 2.32 19.59 -33.90
N ALA A 238 3.07 20.69 -33.73
CA ALA A 238 3.56 21.09 -32.42
C ALA A 238 2.41 21.37 -31.43
N VAL A 239 1.33 22.03 -31.88
CA VAL A 239 0.11 22.23 -31.08
C VAL A 239 -0.56 20.89 -30.76
N LYS A 240 -0.68 19.99 -31.75
CA LYS A 240 -1.26 18.65 -31.57
C LYS A 240 -0.50 17.83 -30.52
N GLN A 241 0.84 17.85 -30.55
CA GLN A 241 1.68 17.15 -29.56
C GLN A 241 1.50 17.73 -28.16
N LYS A 242 1.50 19.06 -28.02
CA LYS A 242 1.20 19.71 -26.74
C LYS A 242 -0.18 19.30 -26.21
N ALA A 243 -1.20 19.30 -27.08
CA ALA A 243 -2.56 18.92 -26.70
C ALA A 243 -2.63 17.45 -26.24
N GLN A 244 -1.91 16.54 -26.92
CA GLN A 244 -1.82 15.14 -26.51
C GLN A 244 -1.14 15.01 -25.14
N HIS A 245 -0.01 15.70 -24.91
CA HIS A 245 0.67 15.69 -23.63
C HIS A 245 -0.23 16.17 -22.47
N VAL A 246 -0.97 17.27 -22.69
CA VAL A 246 -1.92 17.81 -21.71
C VAL A 246 -3.07 16.84 -21.44
N LYS A 247 -3.55 16.12 -22.47
CA LYS A 247 -4.55 15.07 -22.33
C LYS A 247 -4.04 13.91 -21.48
N ASP A 248 -2.81 13.47 -21.71
CA ASP A 248 -2.19 12.39 -20.93
C ASP A 248 -2.03 12.80 -19.45
N GLN A 249 -1.60 14.04 -19.20
CA GLN A 249 -1.53 14.59 -17.84
C GLN A 249 -2.91 14.68 -17.17
N ARG A 250 -3.94 15.10 -17.91
CA ARG A 250 -5.32 15.15 -17.42
C ARG A 250 -5.80 13.76 -17.02
N ASP A 251 -5.53 12.74 -17.81
CA ASP A 251 -5.98 11.37 -17.54
C ASP A 251 -5.28 10.80 -16.29
N ILE A 252 -4.00 11.13 -16.07
CA ILE A 252 -3.30 10.81 -14.81
C ILE A 252 -3.95 11.49 -13.60
N VAL A 253 -4.23 12.80 -13.70
CA VAL A 253 -4.87 13.56 -12.61
C VAL A 253 -6.27 13.04 -12.32
N LEU A 254 -7.03 12.64 -13.35
CA LEU A 254 -8.36 12.05 -13.18
C LEU A 254 -8.29 10.72 -12.40
N ALA A 255 -7.35 9.84 -12.74
CA ALA A 255 -7.15 8.58 -12.02
C ALA A 255 -6.77 8.81 -10.55
N GLN A 256 -5.93 9.81 -10.27
CA GLN A 256 -5.61 10.22 -8.90
C GLN A 256 -6.84 10.74 -8.16
N LEU A 257 -7.66 11.57 -8.81
CA LEU A 257 -8.89 12.12 -8.23
C LEU A 257 -9.88 11.00 -7.86
N GLU A 258 -10.08 10.02 -8.75
CA GLU A 258 -10.95 8.85 -8.49
C GLU A 258 -10.44 8.02 -7.29
N GLN A 259 -9.14 7.75 -7.23
CA GLN A 259 -8.54 7.00 -6.13
C GLN A 259 -8.69 7.74 -4.79
N THR A 260 -8.44 9.05 -4.78
CA THR A 260 -8.56 9.87 -3.56
C THR A 260 -10.01 10.02 -3.14
N ALA A 261 -10.95 10.19 -4.07
CA ALA A 261 -12.39 10.23 -3.78
C ALA A 261 -12.88 8.93 -3.14
N LYS A 262 -12.39 7.77 -3.60
CA LYS A 262 -12.71 6.48 -2.98
C LYS A 262 -12.20 6.40 -1.54
N LYS A 263 -10.94 6.80 -1.29
CA LYS A 263 -10.37 6.85 0.06
C LYS A 263 -11.14 7.80 0.97
N LEU A 264 -11.56 8.95 0.44
CA LEU A 264 -12.35 9.94 1.16
C LEU A 264 -13.70 9.35 1.61
N GLU A 265 -14.39 8.64 0.73
CA GLU A 265 -15.67 7.98 1.05
C GLU A 265 -15.51 6.85 2.08
N GLU A 266 -14.45 6.04 1.96
CA GLU A 266 -14.12 5.01 2.96
C GLU A 266 -13.82 5.63 4.34
N THR A 267 -13.06 6.72 4.36
CA THR A 267 -12.68 7.44 5.59
C THR A 267 -13.89 8.11 6.22
N LYS A 268 -14.78 8.70 5.41
CA LYS A 268 -16.05 9.27 5.86
C LYS A 268 -16.90 8.24 6.58
N LYS A 269 -17.05 7.03 6.02
CA LYS A 269 -17.79 5.94 6.67
C LYS A 269 -17.20 5.55 8.02
N ARG A 270 -15.87 5.42 8.10
CA ARG A 270 -15.18 5.13 9.37
C ARG A 270 -15.41 6.24 10.40
N LEU A 271 -15.37 7.50 9.98
CA LEU A 271 -15.62 8.65 10.85
C LEU A 271 -17.07 8.64 11.38
N GLU A 272 -18.05 8.38 10.52
CA GLU A 272 -19.46 8.27 10.92
C GLU A 272 -19.71 7.12 11.91
N GLU A 273 -19.07 5.96 11.69
CA GLU A 273 -19.12 4.82 12.62
C GLU A 273 -18.46 5.16 13.96
N CYS A 274 -17.31 5.87 13.93
CA CYS A 274 -16.61 6.34 15.11
C CYS A 274 -17.48 7.28 15.95
N GLU A 275 -18.11 8.27 15.32
CA GLU A 275 -18.99 9.25 15.99
C GLU A 275 -20.24 8.59 16.58
N LYS A 276 -20.83 7.59 15.89
CA LYS A 276 -21.95 6.81 16.42
C LYS A 276 -21.57 6.02 17.67
N SER A 277 -20.34 5.50 17.74
CA SER A 277 -19.85 4.72 18.89
C SER A 277 -19.57 5.55 20.15
N LYS A 278 -19.55 6.90 20.03
CA LYS A 278 -19.38 7.84 21.15
C LYS A 278 -20.71 8.30 21.78
N LYS A 279 -21.87 8.02 21.16
CA LYS A 279 -23.22 8.35 21.66
C LYS A 279 -23.83 7.17 22.42
#